data_AF-A0AAN7HJ62-F1
#
_entry.id   AF-A0AAN7HJ62-F1
#
_cell.length_a   1.000
_cell.length_b   1.000
_cell.length_c   1.000
_cell.angle_alpha   90.00
_cell.angle_beta   90.00
_cell.angle_gamma   90.00
#
_symmetry.space_group_name_H-M   'P 1'
#
loop_
_entity.id
_entity.type
_entity.pdbx_description
1 polymer ?
#
loop_
_entity_poly.entity_id
_entity_poly.type
_entity_poly.pdbx_seq_one_letter_code
_entity_poly.pdbx_strand_id
1 'polypeptide(L)'
;MRFSYVPGLLDVPQRLSRTAYDGAACRAALRGEQMPSNLGNEVARLCLVRGIRHHAAFARSPDVAGLAAIPGQGLFARARNARLIMSDEIPPKEAMQPETYPYCIWHPAIAKEDTYRELAQRYPAMRYQVGRACAVAGYSQLYRELDLLPDVSIAEEARENRGSPGARDIFEAIMAAIVRYRVMDDATRTVKLDKPEAPAFLNADTVVLPTLAVRRKYGKQFEPDNCYLNITEDCGIDEETVEPEPAALSYEDAALLAGPLPLDLPSMNKKLLILCAAVNGNVDRYARLRRRDFFSWERSRAWVCLAHGCYQHSAMAAWLASSPGFIASLGLSDREHLMLRRAMHARRVMDGVADHLLDPSTVPDAELPYWIWHPIHAPAHILERLAAARPAMRPQCVRACIAADYRGVYGRIMDTEPPTPPDRLMMDDARAAGKTYYCEDLKRRQERLGLARPDVCTGYQNWMDALGASQNSEPLLTSETDRLRDTHWELYNHYGNEYDYGFYDGFDVSLEGINFFLSSPEEYKRSKLGLNKVSKR
;
A
#
# COMPACT_ATOMS: atom_id res chain seq x y z
N MET A 1 7.84 55.70 12.80
CA MET A 1 7.46 55.36 11.42
C MET A 1 6.27 54.43 11.49
N ARG A 2 5.11 54.87 10.98
CA ARG A 2 3.85 54.11 11.00
C ARG A 2 3.85 53.12 9.84
N PHE A 3 3.65 51.84 10.13
CA PHE A 3 3.29 50.83 9.14
C PHE A 3 1.92 51.22 8.56
N SER A 4 1.88 51.51 7.26
CA SER A 4 0.65 51.75 6.53
C SER A 4 -0.12 50.43 6.38
N TYR A 5 -1.25 50.36 7.08
CA TYR A 5 -2.26 49.31 6.99
C TYR A 5 -2.87 49.29 5.58
N VAL A 6 -2.72 48.18 4.86
CA VAL A 6 -3.47 47.91 3.62
C VAL A 6 -4.71 47.09 4.00
N PRO A 7 -5.94 47.58 3.77
CA PRO A 7 -7.15 46.85 4.12
C PRO A 7 -7.32 45.62 3.21
N GLY A 8 -7.46 44.42 3.78
CA GLY A 8 -7.98 43.24 3.07
C GLY A 8 -7.21 41.93 3.22
N LEU A 9 -6.00 41.93 3.77
CA LEU A 9 -5.21 40.71 3.97
C LEU A 9 -5.29 40.29 5.44
N LEU A 10 -5.90 39.13 5.70
CA LEU A 10 -5.81 38.47 7.01
C LEU A 10 -4.34 38.24 7.36
N ASP A 11 -3.97 38.54 8.60
CA ASP A 11 -2.65 38.21 9.13
C ASP A 11 -2.46 36.69 9.17
N VAL A 12 -1.23 36.20 9.04
CA VAL A 12 -0.92 34.77 8.90
C VAL A 12 -1.49 33.92 10.04
N PRO A 13 -1.45 34.33 11.33
CA PRO A 13 -2.09 33.59 12.42
C PRO A 13 -3.59 33.38 12.20
N GLN A 14 -4.30 34.37 11.67
CA GLN A 14 -5.74 34.28 11.37
C GLN A 14 -6.03 33.31 10.22
N ARG A 15 -5.10 33.18 9.26
CA ARG A 15 -5.21 32.20 8.19
C ARG A 15 -4.98 30.78 8.71
N LEU A 16 -3.99 30.60 9.58
CA LEU A 16 -3.66 29.33 10.19
C LEU A 16 -4.76 28.81 11.12
N SER A 17 -5.53 29.69 11.76
CA SER A 17 -6.65 29.28 12.61
C SER A 17 -7.91 28.83 11.84
N ARG A 18 -7.98 29.09 10.54
CA ARG A 18 -9.15 28.77 9.70
C ARG A 18 -8.98 27.42 9.03
N THR A 19 -9.83 26.46 9.41
CA THR A 19 -9.77 25.06 8.97
C THR A 19 -10.85 24.69 7.94
N ALA A 20 -11.83 25.57 7.70
CA ALA A 20 -12.91 25.32 6.76
C ALA A 20 -12.39 25.17 5.32
N TYR A 21 -12.91 24.19 4.59
CA TYR A 21 -12.58 23.98 3.17
C TYR A 21 -13.20 25.08 2.31
N ASP A 22 -12.40 25.64 1.40
CA ASP A 22 -12.82 26.61 0.39
C ASP A 22 -12.22 26.22 -0.96
N GLY A 23 -13.05 25.70 -1.85
CA GLY A 23 -12.62 25.21 -3.15
C GLY A 23 -12.16 26.31 -4.12
N ALA A 24 -12.62 27.55 -3.94
CA ALA A 24 -12.19 28.69 -4.75
C ALA A 24 -10.80 29.16 -4.30
N ALA A 25 -10.58 29.28 -2.99
CA ALA A 25 -9.27 29.58 -2.43
C ALA A 25 -8.22 28.50 -2.79
N CYS A 26 -8.61 27.21 -2.76
CA CYS A 26 -7.74 26.12 -3.20
C CYS A 26 -7.34 26.26 -4.67
N ARG A 27 -8.30 26.58 -5.56
CA ARG A 27 -8.03 26.78 -7.00
C ARG A 27 -7.07 27.93 -7.24
N ALA A 28 -7.34 29.09 -6.64
CA ALA A 28 -6.52 30.29 -6.80
C ALA A 28 -5.08 30.04 -6.31
N ALA A 29 -4.92 29.31 -5.21
CA ALA A 29 -3.60 28.95 -4.70
C ALA A 29 -2.86 27.99 -5.62
N LEU A 30 -3.54 26.95 -6.12
CA LEU A 30 -2.98 25.98 -7.04
C LEU A 30 -2.45 26.63 -8.33
N ARG A 31 -3.18 27.63 -8.85
CA ARG A 31 -2.78 28.42 -10.03
C ARG A 31 -1.75 29.51 -9.74
N GLY A 32 -1.30 29.64 -8.49
CA GLY A 32 -0.38 30.70 -8.07
C GLY A 32 -0.95 32.11 -8.20
N GLU A 33 -2.27 32.27 -8.12
CA GLU A 33 -2.97 33.55 -8.24
C GLU A 33 -3.10 34.24 -6.88
N GLN A 34 -3.36 33.49 -5.81
CA GLN A 34 -3.60 34.05 -4.48
C GLN A 34 -3.26 33.09 -3.33
N MET A 35 -2.78 33.64 -2.21
CA MET A 35 -2.60 32.88 -0.97
C MET A 35 -3.96 32.61 -0.28
N PRO A 36 -4.28 31.34 0.09
CA PRO A 36 -5.52 30.98 0.76
C PRO A 36 -5.73 31.71 2.08
N SER A 37 -6.99 32.03 2.40
CA SER A 37 -7.38 32.62 3.69
C SER A 37 -7.50 31.60 4.82
N ASN A 38 -7.40 30.31 4.52
CA ASN A 38 -7.71 29.15 5.36
C ASN A 38 -6.54 28.15 5.42
N LEU A 39 -5.35 28.63 5.79
CA LEU A 39 -4.13 27.82 5.89
C LEU A 39 -4.13 26.79 7.04
N GLY A 40 -5.17 26.77 7.88
CA GLY A 40 -5.44 25.68 8.81
C GLY A 40 -6.08 24.46 8.13
N ASN A 41 -6.57 24.59 6.89
CA ASN A 41 -7.07 23.47 6.10
C ASN A 41 -5.92 22.80 5.31
N GLU A 42 -5.76 21.49 5.45
CA GLU A 42 -4.66 20.75 4.84
C GLU A 42 -4.68 20.77 3.29
N VAL A 43 -5.86 20.62 2.69
CA VAL A 43 -6.01 20.67 1.22
C VAL A 43 -5.58 22.04 0.68
N ALA A 44 -5.95 23.12 1.36
CA ALA A 44 -5.52 24.47 0.99
C ALA A 44 -3.99 24.64 1.08
N ARG A 45 -3.34 24.03 2.08
CA ARG A 45 -1.88 24.04 2.22
C ARG A 45 -1.21 23.29 1.06
N LEU A 46 -1.72 22.11 0.68
CA LEU A 46 -1.19 21.34 -0.45
C LEU A 46 -1.34 22.08 -1.78
N CYS A 47 -2.52 22.67 -2.04
CA CYS A 47 -2.74 23.54 -3.19
C CYS A 47 -1.76 24.71 -3.22
N LEU A 48 -1.49 25.34 -2.07
CA LEU A 48 -0.52 26.42 -1.97
C LEU A 48 0.92 25.96 -2.26
N VAL A 49 1.34 24.81 -1.72
CA VAL A 49 2.67 24.22 -2.02
C VAL A 49 2.84 24.00 -3.52
N ARG A 50 1.84 23.41 -4.18
CA ARG A 50 1.87 23.23 -5.64
C ARG A 50 1.95 24.56 -6.37
N GLY A 51 1.12 25.52 -6.00
CA GLY A 51 1.16 26.87 -6.55
C GLY A 51 2.54 27.50 -6.49
N ILE A 52 3.19 27.43 -5.32
CA ILE A 52 4.55 27.93 -5.12
C ILE A 52 5.54 27.21 -6.05
N ARG A 53 5.47 25.88 -6.18
CA ARG A 53 6.39 25.10 -7.01
C ARG A 53 6.22 25.32 -8.51
N HIS A 54 5.01 25.60 -8.97
CA HIS A 54 4.70 25.74 -10.40
C HIS A 54 4.76 27.20 -10.89
N HIS A 55 4.57 28.19 -10.02
CA HIS A 55 4.47 29.60 -10.42
C HIS A 55 5.61 30.45 -9.82
N ALA A 56 6.66 30.69 -10.62
CA ALA A 56 7.86 31.38 -10.15
C ALA A 56 7.61 32.81 -9.66
N ALA A 57 6.73 33.58 -10.32
CA ALA A 57 6.36 34.91 -9.86
C ALA A 57 5.65 34.88 -8.49
N PHE A 58 4.78 33.90 -8.30
CA PHE A 58 4.05 33.72 -7.05
C PHE A 58 4.98 33.31 -5.90
N ALA A 59 5.95 32.42 -6.14
CA ALA A 59 6.96 32.04 -5.15
C ALA A 59 7.86 33.21 -4.69
N ARG A 60 8.06 34.21 -5.57
CA ARG A 60 8.80 35.44 -5.27
C ARG A 60 7.95 36.50 -4.59
N SER A 61 6.64 36.29 -4.46
CA SER A 61 5.75 37.28 -3.84
C SER A 61 6.13 37.57 -2.39
N PRO A 62 5.93 38.81 -1.91
CA PRO A 62 6.16 39.16 -0.50
C PRO A 62 5.35 38.31 0.46
N ASP A 63 4.14 37.95 0.07
CA ASP A 63 3.21 37.09 0.83
C ASP A 63 3.81 35.70 1.10
N VAL A 64 4.31 35.04 0.05
CA VAL A 64 4.94 33.70 0.18
C VAL A 64 6.27 33.80 0.91
N ALA A 65 7.07 34.85 0.66
CA ALA A 65 8.33 35.06 1.38
C ALA A 65 8.10 35.29 2.88
N GLY A 66 7.09 36.08 3.24
CA GLY A 66 6.68 36.32 4.63
C GLY A 66 6.21 35.04 5.31
N LEU A 67 5.36 34.25 4.65
CA LEU A 67 4.89 32.96 5.17
C LEU A 67 6.03 31.95 5.37
N ALA A 68 6.96 31.87 4.42
CA ALA A 68 8.11 30.97 4.48
C ALA A 68 9.10 31.32 5.61
N ALA A 69 9.15 32.58 6.05
CA ALA A 69 10.02 33.02 7.14
C ALA A 69 9.47 32.69 8.54
N ILE A 70 8.21 32.25 8.65
CA ILE A 70 7.57 31.99 9.95
C ILE A 70 8.03 30.64 10.53
N PRO A 71 8.50 30.59 11.79
CA PRO A 71 8.83 29.33 12.45
C PRO A 71 7.66 28.33 12.44
N GLY A 72 7.96 27.05 12.16
CA GLY A 72 6.95 26.00 12.02
C GLY A 72 6.26 25.94 10.65
N GLN A 73 6.55 26.86 9.73
CA GLN A 73 6.03 26.84 8.36
C GLN A 73 7.06 26.35 7.32
N GLY A 74 7.98 25.47 7.73
CA GLY A 74 9.08 24.96 6.90
C GLY A 74 8.64 24.29 5.59
N LEU A 75 7.41 23.76 5.52
CA LEU A 75 6.79 23.25 4.29
C LEU A 75 6.81 24.29 3.16
N PHE A 76 6.39 25.52 3.43
CA PHE A 76 6.34 26.58 2.42
C PHE A 76 7.73 27.12 2.10
N ALA A 77 8.64 27.14 3.08
CA ALA A 77 10.05 27.48 2.86
C ALA A 77 10.72 26.51 1.88
N ARG A 78 10.56 25.20 2.08
CA ARG A 78 11.07 24.17 1.16
C ARG A 78 10.48 24.32 -0.24
N ALA A 79 9.15 24.47 -0.35
CA ALA A 79 8.48 24.69 -1.64
C ALA A 79 9.03 25.92 -2.39
N ARG A 80 9.21 27.03 -1.67
CA ARG A 80 9.76 28.28 -2.21
C ARG A 80 11.22 28.09 -2.63
N ASN A 81 12.06 27.54 -1.77
CA ASN A 81 13.48 27.31 -2.04
C ASN A 81 13.67 26.41 -3.26
N ALA A 82 12.87 25.35 -3.38
CA ALA A 82 12.86 24.49 -4.56
C ALA A 82 12.57 25.32 -5.83
N ARG A 83 11.51 26.15 -5.81
CA ARG A 83 11.12 26.97 -6.96
C ARG A 83 12.18 27.98 -7.38
N LEU A 84 12.85 28.61 -6.41
CA LEU A 84 13.96 29.54 -6.68
C LEU A 84 15.12 28.81 -7.37
N ILE A 85 15.55 27.67 -6.82
CA ILE A 85 16.61 26.84 -7.43
C ILE A 85 16.23 26.46 -8.87
N MET A 86 15.01 25.98 -9.08
CA MET A 86 14.46 25.63 -10.41
C MET A 86 14.30 26.83 -11.36
N SER A 87 14.53 28.05 -10.86
CA SER A 87 14.52 29.30 -11.63
C SER A 87 15.92 29.92 -11.72
N ASP A 88 16.98 29.13 -11.52
CA ASP A 88 18.39 29.55 -11.52
C ASP A 88 18.75 30.56 -10.42
N GLU A 89 18.02 30.56 -9.30
CA GLU A 89 18.26 31.44 -8.16
C GLU A 89 18.60 30.63 -6.91
N ILE A 90 19.84 30.81 -6.40
CA ILE A 90 20.27 30.16 -5.15
C ILE A 90 19.71 30.93 -3.95
N PRO A 91 18.86 30.30 -3.10
CA PRO A 91 18.32 30.98 -1.93
C PRO A 91 19.44 31.40 -0.96
N PRO A 92 19.26 32.51 -0.22
CA PRO A 92 20.26 33.00 0.71
C PRO A 92 20.38 32.07 1.94
N LYS A 93 21.49 32.18 2.68
CA LYS A 93 21.83 31.25 3.77
C LYS A 93 20.76 31.20 4.86
N GLU A 94 20.12 32.33 5.14
CA GLU A 94 19.07 32.47 6.15
C GLU A 94 17.82 31.66 5.78
N ALA A 95 17.56 31.46 4.48
CA ALA A 95 16.45 30.65 3.98
C ALA A 95 16.80 29.16 3.87
N MET A 96 18.08 28.79 4.01
CA MET A 96 18.64 27.47 3.71
C MET A 96 19.22 26.82 4.98
N GLN A 97 18.33 26.46 5.89
CA GLN A 97 18.62 25.66 7.08
C GLN A 97 18.26 24.18 6.82
N PRO A 98 18.79 23.22 7.60
CA PRO A 98 18.53 21.79 7.38
C PRO A 98 17.04 21.43 7.22
N GLU A 99 16.16 22.07 7.99
CA GLU A 99 14.71 21.84 7.99
C GLU A 99 14.00 22.48 6.77
N THR A 100 14.67 23.41 6.09
CA THR A 100 14.17 24.14 4.93
C THR A 100 14.87 23.77 3.62
N TYR A 101 15.73 22.75 3.64
CA TYR A 101 16.28 22.15 2.43
C TYR A 101 15.18 21.43 1.65
N PRO A 102 14.91 21.83 0.39
CA PRO A 102 13.99 21.11 -0.46
C PRO A 102 14.58 19.75 -0.85
N TYR A 103 13.74 18.70 -0.77
CA TYR A 103 14.13 17.36 -1.16
C TYR A 103 14.13 17.18 -2.69
N CYS A 104 13.08 17.65 -3.37
CA CYS A 104 12.97 17.66 -4.84
C CYS A 104 13.20 19.07 -5.41
N ILE A 105 14.28 19.23 -6.19
CA ILE A 105 14.74 20.53 -6.76
C ILE A 105 14.79 20.57 -8.30
N TRP A 106 14.14 19.60 -8.96
CA TRP A 106 14.20 19.41 -10.42
C TRP A 106 12.82 19.27 -11.07
N HIS A 107 11.73 19.38 -10.29
CA HIS A 107 10.36 19.27 -10.79
C HIS A 107 9.48 20.42 -10.26
N PRO A 108 8.77 21.18 -11.13
CA PRO A 108 8.47 20.86 -12.53
C PRO A 108 9.49 21.36 -13.57
N ALA A 109 10.57 22.01 -13.13
CA ALA A 109 11.60 22.55 -14.03
C ALA A 109 12.99 22.19 -13.53
N ILE A 110 13.92 22.01 -14.47
CA ILE A 110 15.33 21.69 -14.21
C ILE A 110 16.12 22.99 -14.25
N ALA A 111 16.98 23.21 -13.26
CA ALA A 111 17.89 24.36 -13.24
C ALA A 111 19.12 24.09 -14.14
N LYS A 112 19.85 25.14 -14.52
CA LYS A 112 21.10 25.00 -15.27
C LYS A 112 22.16 24.26 -14.45
N GLU A 113 23.08 23.61 -15.17
CA GLU A 113 24.19 22.90 -14.57
C GLU A 113 25.03 23.80 -13.65
N ASP A 114 25.31 25.05 -14.04
CA ASP A 114 26.07 26.00 -13.21
C ASP A 114 25.35 26.37 -11.91
N THR A 115 24.01 26.50 -11.95
CA THR A 115 23.19 26.73 -10.76
C THR A 115 23.38 25.56 -9.78
N TYR A 116 23.30 24.33 -10.26
CA TYR A 116 23.49 23.14 -9.43
C TYR A 116 24.93 23.01 -8.89
N ARG A 117 25.93 23.38 -9.69
CA ARG A 117 27.34 23.45 -9.26
C ARG A 117 27.52 24.46 -8.13
N GLU A 118 26.98 25.67 -8.27
CA GLU A 118 27.00 26.70 -7.21
C GLU A 118 26.23 26.24 -5.96
N LEU A 119 25.08 25.58 -6.14
CA LEU A 119 24.27 25.06 -5.04
C LEU A 119 25.05 24.04 -4.20
N ALA A 120 25.69 23.06 -4.86
CA ALA A 120 26.48 22.03 -4.17
C ALA A 120 27.70 22.62 -3.45
N GLN A 121 28.33 23.66 -4.02
CA GLN A 121 29.44 24.36 -3.38
C GLN A 121 28.98 25.18 -2.17
N ARG A 122 27.87 25.90 -2.27
CA ARG A 122 27.36 26.77 -1.20
C ARG A 122 26.69 25.97 -0.07
N TYR A 123 26.04 24.86 -0.40
CA TYR A 123 25.34 23.98 0.53
C TYR A 123 25.74 22.51 0.30
N PRO A 124 26.91 22.07 0.81
CA PRO A 124 27.41 20.71 0.61
C PRO A 124 26.46 19.60 1.07
N ALA A 125 25.59 19.87 2.04
CA ALA A 125 24.57 18.93 2.51
C ALA A 125 23.51 18.59 1.44
N MET A 126 23.37 19.42 0.40
CA MET A 126 22.40 19.21 -0.69
C MET A 126 22.98 18.49 -1.93
N ARG A 127 24.24 18.04 -1.86
CA ARG A 127 24.92 17.43 -3.01
C ARG A 127 24.22 16.20 -3.58
N TYR A 128 23.46 15.44 -2.77
CA TYR A 128 22.68 14.29 -3.25
C TYR A 128 21.41 14.72 -4.00
N GLN A 129 20.72 15.76 -3.55
CA GLN A 129 19.62 16.37 -4.28
C GLN A 129 20.09 16.93 -5.63
N VAL A 130 21.29 17.53 -5.65
CA VAL A 130 21.96 17.95 -6.89
C VAL A 130 22.31 16.74 -7.77
N GLY A 131 22.87 15.69 -7.20
CA GLY A 131 23.20 14.46 -7.94
C GLY A 131 21.98 13.81 -8.59
N ARG A 132 20.84 13.78 -7.89
CA ARG A 132 19.59 13.29 -8.47
C ARG A 132 19.02 14.24 -9.54
N ALA A 133 19.15 15.55 -9.36
CA ALA A 133 18.84 16.50 -10.42
C ALA A 133 19.73 16.30 -11.66
N CYS A 134 21.00 15.94 -11.49
CA CYS A 134 21.90 15.61 -12.60
C CYS A 134 21.44 14.36 -13.36
N ALA A 135 20.94 13.33 -12.65
CA ALA A 135 20.35 12.14 -13.29
C ALA A 135 19.13 12.50 -14.16
N VAL A 136 18.29 13.42 -13.69
CA VAL A 136 17.14 13.94 -14.45
C VAL A 136 17.55 14.83 -15.62
N ALA A 137 18.57 15.66 -15.45
CA ALA A 137 19.02 16.61 -16.46
C ALA A 137 19.99 16.01 -17.49
N GLY A 138 20.65 14.89 -17.17
CA GLY A 138 21.75 14.34 -17.95
C GLY A 138 23.10 15.04 -17.70
N TYR A 139 23.29 15.74 -16.59
CA TYR A 139 24.53 16.44 -16.27
C TYR A 139 25.60 15.48 -15.72
N SER A 140 26.07 14.55 -16.55
CA SER A 140 27.00 13.49 -16.13
C SER A 140 28.36 14.02 -15.67
N GLN A 141 28.84 15.13 -16.25
CA GLN A 141 30.07 15.78 -15.82
C GLN A 141 29.94 16.33 -14.40
N LEU A 142 28.94 17.18 -14.14
CA LEU A 142 28.67 17.67 -12.79
C LEU A 142 28.45 16.53 -11.79
N TYR A 143 27.71 15.47 -12.16
CA TYR A 143 27.52 14.32 -11.27
C TYR A 143 28.86 13.72 -10.79
N ARG A 144 29.86 13.58 -11.68
CA ARG A 144 31.20 13.10 -11.32
C ARG A 144 31.95 14.09 -10.41
N GLU A 145 31.76 15.39 -10.61
CA GLU A 145 32.38 16.45 -9.76
C GLU A 145 31.87 16.40 -8.31
N LEU A 146 30.65 15.91 -8.06
CA LEU A 146 30.04 15.88 -6.73
C LEU A 146 30.65 14.81 -5.79
N ASP A 147 31.38 13.83 -6.36
CA ASP A 147 32.01 12.73 -5.63
C ASP A 147 31.07 12.06 -4.60
N LEU A 148 29.92 11.61 -5.12
CA LEU A 148 28.88 10.97 -4.32
C LEU A 148 29.17 9.48 -4.16
N LEU A 149 28.77 8.92 -3.02
CA LEU A 149 28.60 7.47 -2.92
C LEU A 149 27.58 7.01 -3.98
N PRO A 150 27.79 5.84 -4.62
CA PRO A 150 26.92 5.31 -5.66
C PRO A 150 25.53 4.96 -5.08
N ASP A 151 24.62 5.92 -5.14
CA ASP A 151 23.29 5.86 -4.54
C ASP A 151 22.26 5.20 -5.48
N VAL A 152 21.47 4.28 -4.93
CA VAL A 152 20.48 3.50 -5.70
C VAL A 152 19.29 4.35 -6.18
N SER A 153 18.89 5.40 -5.47
CA SER A 153 17.80 6.28 -5.92
C SER A 153 18.25 7.17 -7.08
N ILE A 154 19.49 7.64 -7.08
CA ILE A 154 20.06 8.32 -8.25
C ILE A 154 20.15 7.37 -9.45
N ALA A 155 20.54 6.11 -9.24
CA ALA A 155 20.55 5.11 -10.31
C ALA A 155 19.15 4.85 -10.88
N GLU A 156 18.13 4.67 -10.03
CA GLU A 156 16.75 4.46 -10.49
C GLU A 156 16.25 5.68 -11.30
N GLU A 157 16.52 6.90 -10.83
CA GLU A 157 16.18 8.14 -11.56
C GLU A 157 16.88 8.21 -12.93
N ALA A 158 18.19 7.93 -12.96
CA ALA A 158 18.99 7.97 -14.18
C ALA A 158 18.52 6.93 -15.21
N ARG A 159 18.12 5.74 -14.75
CA ARG A 159 17.59 4.65 -15.57
C ARG A 159 16.30 5.03 -16.30
N GLU A 160 15.43 5.81 -15.66
CA GLU A 160 14.17 6.24 -16.29
C GLU A 160 14.37 7.32 -17.35
N ASN A 161 15.48 8.06 -17.31
CA ASN A 161 15.79 9.09 -18.28
C ASN A 161 16.48 8.51 -19.55
N ARG A 162 15.79 7.59 -20.21
CA ARG A 162 16.33 6.80 -21.34
C ARG A 162 16.77 7.63 -22.54
N GLY A 163 16.25 8.84 -22.69
CA GLY A 163 16.58 9.74 -23.81
C GLY A 163 17.88 10.52 -23.63
N SER A 164 18.50 10.48 -22.45
CA SER A 164 19.68 11.28 -22.11
C SER A 164 20.94 10.41 -22.03
N PRO A 165 21.94 10.60 -22.93
CA PRO A 165 23.23 9.92 -22.83
C PRO A 165 23.92 10.18 -21.49
N GLY A 166 23.82 11.40 -20.95
CA GLY A 166 24.41 11.73 -19.66
C GLY A 166 23.73 11.02 -18.49
N ALA A 167 22.41 10.82 -18.53
CA ALA A 167 21.74 10.02 -17.51
C ALA A 167 22.16 8.54 -17.60
N ARG A 168 22.30 8.01 -18.82
CA ARG A 168 22.84 6.68 -19.04
C ARG A 168 24.26 6.51 -18.47
N ASP A 169 25.15 7.47 -18.70
CA ASP A 169 26.50 7.47 -18.12
C ASP A 169 26.47 7.42 -16.58
N ILE A 170 25.56 8.18 -15.95
CA ILE A 170 25.39 8.21 -14.49
C ILE A 170 24.91 6.83 -14.00
N PHE A 171 23.90 6.25 -14.65
CA PHE A 171 23.39 4.93 -14.31
C PHE A 171 24.48 3.86 -14.43
N GLU A 172 25.19 3.80 -15.55
CA GLU A 172 26.25 2.82 -15.79
C GLU A 172 27.41 2.98 -14.79
N ALA A 173 27.78 4.22 -14.44
CA ALA A 173 28.80 4.49 -13.44
C ALA A 173 28.41 3.99 -12.04
N ILE A 174 27.16 4.23 -11.61
CA ILE A 174 26.67 3.73 -10.32
C ILE A 174 26.58 2.21 -10.32
N MET A 175 26.05 1.61 -11.39
CA MET A 175 25.86 0.16 -11.48
C MET A 175 27.17 -0.63 -11.62
N ALA A 176 28.25 0.01 -12.10
CA ALA A 176 29.59 -0.58 -12.14
C ALA A 176 30.27 -0.61 -10.76
N ALA A 177 29.74 0.09 -9.75
CA ALA A 177 30.32 0.11 -8.41
C ALA A 177 30.16 -1.24 -7.70
N ILE A 178 31.22 -1.70 -7.03
CA ILE A 178 31.24 -2.95 -6.27
C ILE A 178 30.21 -2.93 -5.13
N VAL A 179 30.08 -1.78 -4.46
CA VAL A 179 29.13 -1.55 -3.37
C VAL A 179 28.31 -0.31 -3.70
N ARG A 180 26.99 -0.45 -3.60
CA ARG A 180 26.02 0.64 -3.76
C ARG A 180 25.33 0.93 -2.43
N TYR A 181 24.84 2.16 -2.30
CA TYR A 181 24.34 2.71 -1.04
C TYR A 181 22.88 3.17 -1.18
N ARG A 182 22.15 3.15 -0.07
CA ARG A 182 20.89 3.88 0.09
C ARG A 182 21.15 5.08 0.97
N VAL A 183 21.46 6.20 0.35
CA VAL A 183 21.71 7.49 0.98
C VAL A 183 20.43 8.32 0.99
N MET A 184 19.70 8.34 -0.13
CA MET A 184 18.41 9.02 -0.23
C MET A 184 17.25 8.08 0.16
N ASP A 185 16.21 8.65 0.77
CA ASP A 185 15.03 7.92 1.24
C ASP A 185 13.76 8.75 0.96
N ASP A 186 13.06 8.39 -0.11
CA ASP A 186 11.91 9.15 -0.61
C ASP A 186 10.67 9.05 0.29
N ALA A 187 10.53 7.96 1.03
CA ALA A 187 9.42 7.77 1.97
C ALA A 187 9.49 8.78 3.12
N THR A 188 10.71 9.04 3.61
CA THR A 188 10.95 9.98 4.71
C THR A 188 11.44 11.35 4.26
N ARG A 189 11.80 11.51 2.97
CA ARG A 189 12.45 12.69 2.39
C ARG A 189 13.75 13.05 3.10
N THR A 190 14.58 12.05 3.40
CA THR A 190 15.85 12.21 4.13
C THR A 190 17.07 11.85 3.30
N VAL A 191 18.21 12.43 3.66
CA VAL A 191 19.54 12.12 3.10
C VAL A 191 20.44 11.68 4.26
N LYS A 192 20.84 10.41 4.28
CA LYS A 192 21.57 9.76 5.39
C LYS A 192 23.08 9.75 5.11
N LEU A 193 23.76 10.86 5.42
CA LEU A 193 25.20 11.01 5.13
C LEU A 193 26.12 10.27 6.11
N ASP A 194 25.76 10.19 7.39
CA ASP A 194 26.66 9.69 8.43
C ASP A 194 26.78 8.16 8.43
N LYS A 195 25.67 7.46 8.13
CA LYS A 195 25.59 6.00 8.14
C LYS A 195 24.63 5.50 7.05
N PRO A 196 25.01 5.62 5.77
CA PRO A 196 24.20 5.13 4.68
C PRO A 196 24.11 3.60 4.71
N GLU A 197 22.97 3.04 4.30
CA GLU A 197 22.78 1.59 4.26
C GLU A 197 23.53 0.98 3.06
N ALA A 198 24.25 -0.12 3.29
CA ALA A 198 24.95 -0.88 2.26
C ALA A 198 25.11 -2.37 2.65
N PRO A 199 25.18 -3.30 1.68
CA PRO A 199 24.94 -3.07 0.25
C PRO A 199 23.47 -2.77 -0.02
N ALA A 200 23.23 -1.88 -0.98
CA ALA A 200 21.90 -1.55 -1.47
C ALA A 200 21.74 -1.99 -2.93
N PHE A 201 20.50 -2.30 -3.31
CA PHE A 201 20.11 -2.73 -4.65
C PHE A 201 18.93 -1.91 -5.14
N LEU A 202 18.74 -1.86 -6.46
CA LEU A 202 17.55 -1.26 -7.07
C LEU A 202 16.32 -2.05 -6.59
N ASN A 203 15.30 -1.35 -6.08
CA ASN A 203 14.12 -1.96 -5.45
C ASN A 203 12.79 -1.36 -5.91
N ALA A 204 12.80 -0.45 -6.90
CA ALA A 204 11.61 0.23 -7.43
C ALA A 204 10.79 0.95 -6.34
N ASP A 205 11.50 1.59 -5.40
CA ASP A 205 10.92 2.42 -4.33
C ASP A 205 11.22 3.91 -4.50
N THR A 206 11.99 4.29 -5.53
CA THR A 206 12.30 5.70 -5.82
C THR A 206 11.19 6.36 -6.63
N VAL A 207 10.84 7.60 -6.27
CA VAL A 207 9.92 8.47 -7.00
C VAL A 207 10.62 9.09 -8.20
N VAL A 208 10.69 8.34 -9.28
CA VAL A 208 11.33 8.78 -10.53
C VAL A 208 10.46 9.79 -11.27
N LEU A 209 11.05 10.68 -12.06
CA LEU A 209 10.38 11.77 -12.76
C LEU A 209 9.08 11.36 -13.48
N PRO A 210 9.01 10.23 -14.21
CA PRO A 210 7.74 9.79 -14.82
C PRO A 210 6.58 9.62 -13.82
N THR A 211 6.86 9.21 -12.59
CA THR A 211 5.83 9.03 -11.55
C THR A 211 5.29 10.35 -11.00
N LEU A 212 6.02 11.46 -11.16
CA LEU A 212 5.57 12.80 -10.78
C LEU A 212 4.50 13.38 -11.73
N ALA A 213 4.26 12.72 -12.87
CA ALA A 213 3.16 13.08 -13.77
C ALA A 213 1.79 12.64 -13.26
N VAL A 214 1.74 11.77 -12.24
CA VAL A 214 0.50 11.32 -11.60
C VAL A 214 -0.08 12.47 -10.78
N ARG A 215 -1.37 12.74 -10.98
CA ARG A 215 -2.07 13.87 -10.36
C ARG A 215 -3.40 13.46 -9.77
N ARG A 216 -3.83 14.09 -8.69
CA ARG A 216 -5.08 13.79 -8.00
C ARG A 216 -5.91 15.05 -7.83
N LYS A 217 -7.15 15.03 -8.31
CA LYS A 217 -8.06 16.17 -8.20
C LYS A 217 -8.25 16.62 -6.75
N TYR A 218 -8.07 17.91 -6.48
CA TYR A 218 -8.35 18.50 -5.17
C TYR A 218 -9.85 18.48 -4.84
N GLY A 219 -10.19 18.39 -3.55
CA GLY A 219 -11.57 18.37 -3.11
C GLY A 219 -11.71 18.31 -1.60
N LYS A 220 -12.94 18.49 -1.09
CA LYS A 220 -13.23 18.38 0.35
C LYS A 220 -12.94 16.98 0.92
N GLN A 221 -13.04 15.96 0.07
CA GLN A 221 -12.80 14.55 0.40
C GLN A 221 -11.35 14.12 0.04
N PHE A 222 -10.47 15.07 -0.29
CA PHE A 222 -9.08 14.73 -0.58
C PHE A 222 -8.42 14.25 0.71
N GLU A 223 -7.87 13.04 0.68
CA GLU A 223 -7.15 12.40 1.78
C GLU A 223 -5.64 12.43 1.47
N PRO A 224 -4.87 13.29 2.17
CA PRO A 224 -3.42 13.41 2.00
C PRO A 224 -2.65 12.15 2.38
N ASP A 225 -3.17 11.37 3.33
CA ASP A 225 -2.58 10.10 3.79
C ASP A 225 -2.45 9.05 2.67
N ASN A 226 -3.17 9.24 1.55
CA ASN A 226 -3.12 8.38 0.37
C ASN A 226 -1.96 8.72 -0.61
N CYS A 227 -1.06 9.64 -0.27
CA CYS A 227 0.03 10.08 -1.14
C CYS A 227 1.37 9.45 -0.75
N TYR A 228 1.57 8.22 -1.24
CA TYR A 228 2.66 7.29 -0.94
C TYR A 228 4.09 7.83 -1.19
N LEU A 229 4.25 8.80 -2.08
CA LEU A 229 5.55 9.19 -2.63
C LEU A 229 5.58 10.70 -2.91
N ASN A 230 5.50 11.47 -1.83
CA ASN A 230 5.29 12.92 -1.84
C ASN A 230 6.59 13.73 -1.78
N ILE A 231 7.55 13.46 -2.68
CA ILE A 231 8.84 14.16 -2.69
C ILE A 231 8.72 15.66 -3.08
N THR A 232 7.59 16.05 -3.68
CA THR A 232 7.21 17.44 -4.00
C THR A 232 6.48 18.16 -2.86
N GLU A 233 6.04 17.42 -1.84
CA GLU A 233 5.31 17.87 -0.66
C GLU A 233 3.89 18.42 -0.91
N ASP A 234 3.37 18.29 -2.13
CA ASP A 234 2.04 18.73 -2.55
C ASP A 234 1.04 17.58 -2.77
N CYS A 235 1.45 16.34 -2.51
CA CYS A 235 0.64 15.14 -2.66
C CYS A 235 0.17 14.89 -4.12
N GLY A 236 0.81 15.50 -5.11
CA GLY A 236 0.38 15.44 -6.52
C GLY A 236 -1.01 16.05 -6.74
N ILE A 237 -1.48 16.90 -5.83
CA ILE A 237 -2.80 17.52 -5.90
C ILE A 237 -2.94 18.34 -7.19
N ASP A 238 -4.03 18.29 -7.94
CA ASP A 238 -4.22 19.15 -9.12
C ASP A 238 -5.72 19.43 -9.37
N GLU A 239 -6.09 20.20 -10.39
CA GLU A 239 -7.47 20.44 -10.82
C GLU A 239 -8.12 19.19 -11.44
N GLU A 240 -7.30 18.28 -11.92
CA GLU A 240 -7.68 17.06 -12.62
C GLU A 240 -6.93 15.85 -12.06
N THR A 241 -7.59 14.69 -12.08
CA THR A 241 -6.93 13.42 -11.78
C THR A 241 -6.28 12.91 -13.07
N VAL A 242 -4.98 12.64 -13.00
CA VAL A 242 -4.24 11.89 -14.01
C VAL A 242 -3.72 10.65 -13.33
N GLU A 243 -4.41 9.54 -13.53
CA GLU A 243 -3.89 8.23 -13.17
C GLU A 243 -2.89 7.78 -14.24
N PRO A 244 -1.80 7.10 -13.86
CA PRO A 244 -0.96 6.44 -14.84
C PRO A 244 -1.80 5.35 -15.53
N GLU A 245 -1.77 5.31 -16.85
CA GLU A 245 -2.30 4.15 -17.58
C GLU A 245 -1.62 2.89 -17.03
N PRO A 246 -2.38 1.84 -16.66
CA PRO A 246 -1.80 0.57 -16.28
C PRO A 246 -0.84 0.09 -17.37
N ALA A 247 0.46 0.09 -17.08
CA ALA A 247 1.44 -0.44 -18.02
C ALA A 247 1.13 -1.91 -18.25
N ALA A 248 1.10 -2.34 -19.52
CA ALA A 248 1.18 -3.77 -19.80
C ALA A 248 2.53 -4.25 -19.28
N LEU A 249 2.55 -5.37 -18.56
CA LEU A 249 3.81 -5.96 -18.11
C LEU A 249 4.66 -6.31 -19.34
N SER A 250 5.96 -6.04 -19.29
CA SER A 250 6.87 -6.63 -20.27
C SER A 250 6.95 -8.15 -20.06
N TYR A 251 7.52 -8.87 -21.03
CA TYR A 251 7.75 -10.30 -20.86
C TYR A 251 8.69 -10.59 -19.69
N GLU A 252 9.70 -9.73 -19.52
CA GLU A 252 10.67 -9.77 -18.44
C GLU A 252 10.01 -9.50 -17.08
N ASP A 253 9.12 -8.48 -16.99
CA ASP A 253 8.40 -8.19 -15.74
C ASP A 253 7.45 -9.33 -15.35
N ALA A 254 6.76 -9.90 -16.34
CA ALA A 254 5.87 -11.03 -16.12
C ALA A 254 6.64 -12.29 -15.67
N ALA A 255 7.86 -12.50 -16.18
CA ALA A 255 8.73 -13.60 -15.74
C ALA A 255 9.09 -13.50 -14.25
N LEU A 256 9.15 -12.28 -13.69
CA LEU A 256 9.40 -12.09 -12.26
C LEU A 256 8.29 -12.69 -11.40
N LEU A 257 7.04 -12.79 -11.88
CA LEU A 257 5.92 -13.33 -11.09
C LEU A 257 6.15 -14.80 -10.66
N ALA A 258 6.84 -15.58 -11.50
CA ALA A 258 7.16 -16.99 -11.23
C ALA A 258 8.63 -17.25 -10.89
N GLY A 259 9.55 -16.42 -11.39
CA GLY A 259 10.99 -16.59 -11.22
C GLY A 259 11.55 -16.04 -9.90
N PRO A 260 12.81 -16.36 -9.57
CA PRO A 260 13.53 -15.73 -8.47
C PRO A 260 13.67 -14.23 -8.72
N LEU A 261 13.64 -13.43 -7.63
CA LEU A 261 13.84 -11.99 -7.75
C LEU A 261 15.32 -11.66 -7.99
N PRO A 262 15.68 -10.92 -9.06
CA PRO A 262 17.06 -10.43 -9.27
C PRO A 262 17.39 -9.41 -8.19
N LEU A 263 18.63 -9.38 -7.69
CA LEU A 263 19.04 -8.44 -6.62
C LEU A 263 18.61 -7.00 -6.93
N ASP A 264 18.88 -6.55 -8.15
CA ASP A 264 18.40 -5.30 -8.72
C ASP A 264 17.10 -5.52 -9.47
N LEU A 265 16.01 -4.98 -8.94
CA LEU A 265 14.72 -4.99 -9.62
C LEU A 265 14.75 -4.07 -10.85
N PRO A 266 14.14 -4.49 -11.97
CA PRO A 266 13.93 -3.60 -13.11
C PRO A 266 12.94 -2.48 -12.76
N SER A 267 12.79 -1.54 -13.68
CA SER A 267 11.76 -0.50 -13.60
C SER A 267 10.39 -1.13 -13.73
N MET A 268 9.65 -1.25 -12.63
CA MET A 268 8.31 -1.81 -12.66
C MET A 268 7.46 -1.33 -11.48
N ASN A 269 6.14 -1.48 -11.58
CA ASN A 269 5.25 -1.29 -10.45
C ASN A 269 5.30 -2.53 -9.55
N LYS A 270 6.23 -2.55 -8.59
CA LYS A 270 6.46 -3.74 -7.72
C LYS A 270 5.24 -4.16 -6.86
N LYS A 271 4.15 -3.38 -6.86
CA LYS A 271 2.89 -3.66 -6.16
C LYS A 271 2.36 -5.05 -6.46
N LEU A 272 2.31 -5.44 -7.73
CA LEU A 272 1.81 -6.76 -8.12
C LEU A 272 2.67 -7.87 -7.50
N LEU A 273 4.00 -7.72 -7.49
CA LEU A 273 4.89 -8.69 -6.88
C LEU A 273 4.69 -8.80 -5.36
N ILE A 274 4.45 -7.68 -4.67
CA ILE A 274 4.17 -7.67 -3.22
C ILE A 274 2.90 -8.46 -2.93
N LEU A 275 1.81 -8.16 -3.66
CA LEU A 275 0.52 -8.81 -3.44
C LEU A 275 0.58 -10.30 -3.78
N CYS A 276 1.16 -10.69 -4.93
CA CYS A 276 1.35 -12.09 -5.29
C CYS A 276 2.20 -12.84 -4.25
N ALA A 277 3.26 -12.22 -3.72
CA ALA A 277 4.08 -12.83 -2.68
C ALA A 277 3.29 -13.05 -1.37
N ALA A 278 2.42 -12.11 -1.01
CA ALA A 278 1.53 -12.23 0.15
C ALA A 278 0.51 -13.36 -0.03
N VAL A 279 -0.21 -13.38 -1.16
CA VAL A 279 -1.25 -14.39 -1.44
C VAL A 279 -0.66 -15.80 -1.48
N ASN A 280 0.52 -15.97 -2.11
CA ASN A 280 1.25 -17.24 -2.18
C ASN A 280 1.99 -17.60 -0.88
N GLY A 281 1.83 -16.81 0.20
CA GLY A 281 2.50 -17.07 1.48
C GLY A 281 4.03 -17.16 1.40
N ASN A 282 4.65 -16.53 0.39
CA ASN A 282 6.09 -16.59 0.18
C ASN A 282 6.79 -15.55 1.07
N VAL A 283 7.18 -15.99 2.27
CA VAL A 283 7.78 -15.14 3.31
C VAL A 283 9.03 -14.42 2.84
N ASP A 284 9.98 -15.12 2.22
CA ASP A 284 11.24 -14.52 1.76
C ASP A 284 11.00 -13.44 0.71
N ARG A 285 10.20 -13.78 -0.31
CA ARG A 285 9.85 -12.86 -1.39
C ARG A 285 9.08 -11.65 -0.88
N TYR A 286 8.11 -11.86 0.02
CA TYR A 286 7.34 -10.78 0.61
C TYR A 286 8.21 -9.89 1.50
N ALA A 287 9.05 -10.46 2.37
CA ALA A 287 9.94 -9.72 3.26
C ALA A 287 10.95 -8.87 2.48
N ARG A 288 11.39 -9.34 1.32
CA ARG A 288 12.29 -8.61 0.42
C ARG A 288 11.60 -7.51 -0.37
N LEU A 289 10.37 -7.75 -0.83
CA LEU A 289 9.62 -6.78 -1.63
C LEU A 289 8.89 -5.74 -0.79
N ARG A 290 8.41 -6.07 0.41
CA ARG A 290 7.59 -5.13 1.19
C ARG A 290 8.30 -3.78 1.37
N ARG A 291 7.52 -2.70 1.35
CA ARG A 291 8.01 -1.38 1.77
C ARG A 291 8.11 -1.35 3.29
N ARG A 292 9.06 -0.57 3.81
CA ARG A 292 9.30 -0.48 5.26
C ARG A 292 8.16 0.21 5.98
N ASP A 293 7.62 1.25 5.37
CA ASP A 293 6.47 1.99 5.86
C ASP A 293 5.25 1.56 5.03
N PHE A 294 4.22 1.01 5.67
CA PHE A 294 2.98 0.60 5.00
C PHE A 294 2.02 1.77 4.92
N PHE A 295 1.79 2.24 3.71
CA PHE A 295 0.93 3.39 3.44
C PHE A 295 -0.48 2.95 3.04
N SER A 296 -1.45 3.83 3.25
CA SER A 296 -2.90 3.56 3.30
C SER A 296 -3.49 2.72 2.15
N TRP A 297 -2.95 2.79 0.93
CA TRP A 297 -3.45 2.00 -0.20
C TRP A 297 -2.81 0.60 -0.28
N GLU A 298 -1.54 0.45 0.12
CA GLU A 298 -0.94 -0.89 0.32
C GLU A 298 -1.61 -1.58 1.48
N ARG A 299 -1.88 -0.83 2.55
CA ARG A 299 -2.62 -1.27 3.71
C ARG A 299 -3.93 -1.91 3.29
N SER A 300 -4.80 -1.21 2.56
CA SER A 300 -6.17 -1.66 2.29
C SER A 300 -6.28 -3.00 1.53
N ARG A 301 -5.24 -3.42 0.78
CA ARG A 301 -5.25 -4.69 0.02
C ARG A 301 -4.22 -5.72 0.50
N ALA A 302 -3.07 -5.28 0.99
CA ALA A 302 -2.00 -6.18 1.39
C ALA A 302 -2.40 -7.02 2.60
N TRP A 303 -3.17 -6.47 3.55
CA TRP A 303 -3.60 -7.25 4.72
C TRP A 303 -4.52 -8.41 4.32
N VAL A 304 -5.41 -8.21 3.34
CA VAL A 304 -6.30 -9.27 2.83
C VAL A 304 -5.47 -10.37 2.14
N CYS A 305 -4.48 -9.96 1.34
CA CYS A 305 -3.55 -10.89 0.70
C CYS A 305 -2.70 -11.66 1.73
N LEU A 306 -2.26 -10.99 2.81
CA LEU A 306 -1.54 -11.63 3.92
C LEU A 306 -2.44 -12.61 4.69
N ALA A 307 -3.70 -12.26 4.93
CA ALA A 307 -4.68 -13.15 5.55
C ALA A 307 -4.89 -14.41 4.69
N HIS A 308 -5.10 -14.25 3.37
CA HIS A 308 -5.15 -15.37 2.43
C HIS A 308 -3.86 -16.23 2.50
N GLY A 309 -2.69 -15.58 2.46
CA GLY A 309 -1.40 -16.25 2.61
C GLY A 309 -1.27 -17.03 3.92
N CYS A 310 -1.81 -16.51 5.03
CA CYS A 310 -1.86 -17.24 6.31
C CYS A 310 -2.71 -18.49 6.19
N TYR A 311 -3.92 -18.37 5.65
CA TYR A 311 -4.83 -19.50 5.45
C TYR A 311 -4.19 -20.61 4.62
N GLN A 312 -3.51 -20.25 3.54
CA GLN A 312 -2.91 -21.20 2.61
C GLN A 312 -1.56 -21.77 3.07
N HIS A 313 -0.75 -21.01 3.81
CA HIS A 313 0.64 -21.38 4.10
C HIS A 313 1.04 -21.16 5.57
N SER A 314 1.37 -22.25 6.27
CA SER A 314 1.82 -22.24 7.68
C SER A 314 3.01 -21.32 7.93
N ALA A 315 3.97 -21.26 7.00
CA ALA A 315 5.17 -20.44 7.14
C ALA A 315 4.85 -18.94 7.24
N MET A 316 3.87 -18.45 6.47
CA MET A 316 3.41 -17.07 6.53
C MET A 316 2.74 -16.77 7.87
N ALA A 317 1.82 -17.64 8.30
CA ALA A 317 1.16 -17.49 9.59
C ALA A 317 2.15 -17.50 10.77
N ALA A 318 3.15 -18.40 10.74
CA ALA A 318 4.18 -18.49 11.76
C ALA A 318 5.10 -17.26 11.77
N TRP A 319 5.55 -16.80 10.60
CA TRP A 319 6.41 -15.61 10.48
C TRP A 319 5.71 -14.36 11.03
N LEU A 320 4.46 -14.12 10.64
CA LEU A 320 3.67 -12.99 11.13
C LEU A 320 3.44 -13.07 12.65
N ALA A 321 3.06 -14.24 13.17
CA ALA A 321 2.86 -14.45 14.61
C ALA A 321 4.15 -14.18 15.42
N SER A 322 5.32 -14.47 14.85
CA SER A 322 6.63 -14.18 15.47
C SER A 322 7.12 -12.74 15.26
N SER A 323 6.42 -11.93 14.47
CA SER A 323 6.85 -10.59 14.05
C SER A 323 5.85 -9.49 14.49
N PRO A 324 5.56 -9.31 15.78
CA PRO A 324 4.56 -8.34 16.25
C PRO A 324 4.92 -6.89 15.89
N GLY A 325 6.20 -6.54 15.90
CA GLY A 325 6.67 -5.21 15.47
C GLY A 325 6.40 -4.94 13.99
N PHE A 326 6.47 -5.98 13.15
CA PHE A 326 6.09 -5.87 11.74
C PHE A 326 4.58 -5.66 11.60
N ILE A 327 3.75 -6.46 12.29
CA ILE A 327 2.30 -6.29 12.26
C ILE A 327 1.92 -4.87 12.71
N ALA A 328 2.53 -4.35 13.77
CA ALA A 328 2.31 -2.98 14.23
C ALA A 328 2.71 -1.92 13.16
N SER A 329 3.79 -2.17 12.40
CA SER A 329 4.22 -1.28 11.31
C SER A 329 3.30 -1.25 10.10
N LEU A 330 2.35 -2.20 9.98
CA LEU A 330 1.38 -2.22 8.88
C LEU A 330 0.36 -1.06 8.96
N GLY A 331 0.25 -0.41 10.12
CA GLY A 331 -0.69 0.69 10.35
C GLY A 331 -2.15 0.30 10.15
N LEU A 332 -2.48 -0.97 10.38
CA LEU A 332 -3.83 -1.52 10.22
C LEU A 332 -4.78 -0.88 11.25
N SER A 333 -6.05 -0.74 10.87
CA SER A 333 -7.11 -0.46 11.84
C SER A 333 -7.27 -1.62 12.81
N ASP A 334 -7.89 -1.38 13.97
CA ASP A 334 -8.18 -2.44 14.96
C ASP A 334 -8.94 -3.61 14.34
N ARG A 335 -9.85 -3.32 13.40
CA ARG A 335 -10.60 -4.31 12.64
C ARG A 335 -9.68 -5.17 11.75
N GLU A 336 -8.83 -4.54 10.95
CA GLU A 336 -7.91 -5.26 10.05
C GLU A 336 -6.89 -6.08 10.83
N HIS A 337 -6.41 -5.56 11.97
CA HIS A 337 -5.60 -6.31 12.93
C HIS A 337 -6.33 -7.55 13.44
N LEU A 338 -7.59 -7.40 13.84
CA LEU A 338 -8.42 -8.51 14.32
C LEU A 338 -8.57 -9.61 13.25
N MET A 339 -8.87 -9.22 12.00
CA MET A 339 -9.04 -10.18 10.91
C MET A 339 -7.74 -10.93 10.59
N LEU A 340 -6.61 -10.24 10.55
CA LEU A 340 -5.31 -10.89 10.33
C LEU A 340 -4.95 -11.84 11.47
N ARG A 341 -5.27 -11.50 12.73
CA ARG A 341 -5.10 -12.41 13.89
C ARG A 341 -5.96 -13.66 13.77
N ARG A 342 -7.23 -13.52 13.38
CA ARG A 342 -8.12 -14.66 13.11
C ARG A 342 -7.53 -15.57 12.04
N ALA A 343 -7.04 -15.05 10.92
CA ALA A 343 -6.40 -15.85 9.87
C ALA A 343 -5.19 -16.64 10.38
N MET A 344 -4.32 -16.02 11.20
CA MET A 344 -3.20 -16.71 11.83
C MET A 344 -3.65 -17.81 12.79
N HIS A 345 -4.68 -17.55 13.61
CA HIS A 345 -5.24 -18.54 14.53
C HIS A 345 -5.90 -19.70 13.80
N ALA A 346 -6.67 -19.42 12.74
CA ALA A 346 -7.29 -20.42 11.90
C ALA A 346 -6.26 -21.39 11.34
N ARG A 347 -5.17 -20.85 10.76
CA ARG A 347 -4.10 -21.68 10.22
C ARG A 347 -3.47 -22.57 11.28
N ARG A 348 -3.19 -22.04 12.46
CA ARG A 348 -2.62 -22.83 13.56
C ARG A 348 -3.55 -23.95 14.00
N VAL A 349 -4.87 -23.72 14.04
CA VAL A 349 -5.87 -24.77 14.30
C VAL A 349 -5.82 -25.86 13.23
N MET A 350 -5.76 -25.48 11.96
CA MET A 350 -5.64 -26.42 10.83
C MET A 350 -4.33 -27.23 10.88
N ASP A 351 -3.23 -26.61 11.34
CA ASP A 351 -1.94 -27.28 11.56
C ASP A 351 -1.91 -28.13 12.84
N GLY A 352 -2.99 -28.15 13.62
CA GLY A 352 -3.13 -28.94 14.84
C GLY A 352 -2.57 -28.27 16.11
N VAL A 353 -2.27 -26.98 16.07
CA VAL A 353 -1.67 -26.20 17.16
C VAL A 353 -2.69 -25.20 17.70
N ALA A 354 -3.45 -25.58 18.72
CA ALA A 354 -4.55 -24.76 19.24
C ALA A 354 -4.47 -24.45 20.74
N ASP A 355 -3.41 -24.85 21.44
CA ASP A 355 -3.32 -24.74 22.90
C ASP A 355 -3.47 -23.31 23.42
N HIS A 356 -2.96 -22.31 22.68
CA HIS A 356 -3.09 -20.90 23.05
C HIS A 356 -4.52 -20.35 22.92
N LEU A 357 -5.41 -21.05 22.19
CA LEU A 357 -6.82 -20.67 22.04
C LEU A 357 -7.71 -21.29 23.12
N LEU A 358 -7.22 -22.26 23.90
CA LEU A 358 -8.04 -22.95 24.89
C LEU A 358 -8.42 -22.05 26.08
N ASP A 359 -7.60 -21.03 26.37
CA ASP A 359 -7.82 -20.12 27.50
C ASP A 359 -8.40 -18.77 27.03
N PRO A 360 -9.61 -18.37 27.46
CA PRO A 360 -10.19 -17.07 27.15
C PRO A 360 -9.41 -15.88 27.71
N SER A 361 -8.54 -16.07 28.71
CA SER A 361 -7.65 -15.03 29.22
C SER A 361 -6.47 -14.75 28.27
N THR A 362 -6.10 -15.72 27.43
CA THR A 362 -5.01 -15.59 26.46
C THR A 362 -5.50 -15.01 25.14
N VAL A 363 -6.62 -15.50 24.62
CA VAL A 363 -7.23 -15.02 23.38
C VAL A 363 -8.72 -14.77 23.61
N PRO A 364 -9.22 -13.52 23.52
CA PRO A 364 -10.64 -13.22 23.67
C PRO A 364 -11.52 -13.87 22.61
N ASP A 365 -12.80 -14.10 22.90
CA ASP A 365 -13.76 -14.70 21.96
C ASP A 365 -13.87 -13.94 20.63
N ALA A 366 -13.70 -12.61 20.67
CA ALA A 366 -13.72 -11.77 19.47
C ALA A 366 -12.59 -12.13 18.49
N GLU A 367 -11.47 -12.71 18.95
CA GLU A 367 -10.33 -13.07 18.10
C GLU A 367 -10.37 -14.52 17.62
N LEU A 368 -11.37 -15.30 18.04
CA LEU A 368 -11.48 -16.69 17.64
C LEU A 368 -11.73 -16.81 16.13
N PRO A 369 -11.00 -17.69 15.44
CA PRO A 369 -11.15 -17.87 14.00
C PRO A 369 -12.48 -18.52 13.67
N TYR A 370 -13.09 -18.10 12.56
CA TYR A 370 -14.35 -18.69 12.12
C TYR A 370 -14.12 -19.87 11.17
N TRP A 371 -13.30 -19.67 10.14
CA TRP A 371 -13.06 -20.66 9.09
C TRP A 371 -11.85 -21.53 9.41
N ILE A 372 -12.04 -22.75 9.91
CA ILE A 372 -10.94 -23.60 10.43
C ILE A 372 -10.78 -24.95 9.71
N TRP A 373 -11.33 -25.09 8.50
CA TRP A 373 -11.40 -26.38 7.80
C TRP A 373 -10.98 -26.35 6.33
N HIS A 374 -10.45 -25.22 5.84
CA HIS A 374 -9.93 -25.07 4.48
C HIS A 374 -8.72 -24.11 4.47
N PRO A 375 -7.66 -24.40 3.69
CA PRO A 375 -7.57 -25.45 2.67
C PRO A 375 -7.33 -26.87 3.20
N ILE A 376 -7.01 -27.00 4.49
CA ILE A 376 -6.74 -28.28 5.13
C ILE A 376 -7.70 -28.45 6.30
N HIS A 377 -8.20 -29.67 6.50
CA HIS A 377 -9.08 -29.97 7.63
C HIS A 377 -8.30 -29.98 8.94
N ALA A 378 -8.77 -29.21 9.94
CA ALA A 378 -8.23 -29.27 11.28
C ALA A 378 -8.38 -30.68 11.88
N PRO A 379 -7.40 -31.19 12.65
CA PRO A 379 -7.47 -32.52 13.23
C PRO A 379 -8.68 -32.69 14.15
N ALA A 380 -9.37 -33.83 14.03
CA ALA A 380 -10.53 -34.22 14.84
C ALA A 380 -10.36 -33.96 16.36
N HIS A 381 -9.21 -34.34 16.93
CA HIS A 381 -8.93 -34.18 18.35
C HIS A 381 -8.77 -32.70 18.78
N ILE A 382 -8.36 -31.83 17.86
CA ILE A 382 -8.23 -30.39 18.11
C ILE A 382 -9.61 -29.73 18.11
N LEU A 383 -10.49 -30.11 17.19
CA LEU A 383 -11.87 -29.62 17.15
C LEU A 383 -12.63 -29.98 18.44
N GLU A 384 -12.46 -31.20 18.93
CA GLU A 384 -13.06 -31.65 20.19
C GLU A 384 -12.54 -30.85 21.39
N ARG A 385 -11.21 -30.69 21.50
CA ARG A 385 -10.59 -29.89 22.57
C ARG A 385 -11.03 -28.43 22.54
N LEU A 386 -11.08 -27.82 21.36
CA LEU A 386 -11.52 -26.44 21.18
C LEU A 386 -12.99 -26.27 21.56
N ALA A 387 -13.89 -27.13 21.07
CA ALA A 387 -15.31 -27.07 21.37
C ALA A 387 -15.61 -27.26 22.87
N ALA A 388 -14.82 -28.09 23.55
CA ALA A 388 -14.91 -28.31 24.99
C ALA A 388 -14.41 -27.09 25.79
N ALA A 389 -13.25 -26.53 25.43
CA ALA A 389 -12.65 -25.41 26.15
C ALA A 389 -13.32 -24.06 25.83
N ARG A 390 -13.80 -23.87 24.60
CA ARG A 390 -14.34 -22.62 24.07
C ARG A 390 -15.74 -22.85 23.48
N PRO A 391 -16.82 -22.70 24.27
CA PRO A 391 -18.19 -22.88 23.77
C PRO A 391 -18.52 -22.03 22.53
N ALA A 392 -17.95 -20.84 22.41
CA ALA A 392 -18.09 -19.95 21.24
C ALA A 392 -17.57 -20.55 19.92
N MET A 393 -16.73 -21.58 19.98
CA MET A 393 -16.17 -22.28 18.81
C MET A 393 -16.97 -23.52 18.40
N ARG A 394 -17.97 -23.94 19.18
CA ARG A 394 -18.75 -25.15 18.88
C ARG A 394 -19.35 -25.12 17.46
N PRO A 395 -19.98 -24.02 17.00
CA PRO A 395 -20.53 -23.98 15.66
C PRO A 395 -19.47 -24.20 14.56
N GLN A 396 -18.33 -23.52 14.66
CA GLN A 396 -17.21 -23.60 13.73
C GLN A 396 -16.60 -25.01 13.73
N CYS A 397 -16.46 -25.62 14.91
CA CYS A 397 -15.95 -26.98 15.03
C CYS A 397 -16.93 -28.01 14.44
N VAL A 398 -18.24 -27.81 14.60
CA VAL A 398 -19.27 -28.64 13.98
C VAL A 398 -19.21 -28.54 12.45
N ARG A 399 -19.14 -27.31 11.91
CA ARG A 399 -18.97 -27.08 10.47
C ARG A 399 -17.70 -27.74 9.93
N ALA A 400 -16.58 -27.62 10.67
CA ALA A 400 -15.33 -28.31 10.34
C ALA A 400 -15.49 -29.83 10.33
N CYS A 401 -16.24 -30.41 11.28
CA CYS A 401 -16.53 -31.84 11.29
C CYS A 401 -17.40 -32.28 10.11
N ILE A 402 -18.39 -31.47 9.71
CA ILE A 402 -19.22 -31.74 8.52
C ILE A 402 -18.35 -31.76 7.26
N ALA A 403 -17.50 -30.73 7.11
CA ALA A 403 -16.59 -30.60 5.97
C ALA A 403 -15.58 -31.77 5.89
N ALA A 404 -15.02 -32.19 7.03
CA ALA A 404 -14.03 -33.26 7.11
C ALA A 404 -14.63 -34.68 7.28
N ASP A 405 -15.95 -34.79 7.35
CA ASP A 405 -16.73 -36.03 7.62
C ASP A 405 -16.39 -36.73 8.96
N TYR A 406 -16.14 -35.96 10.02
CA TYR A 406 -15.83 -36.47 11.36
C TYR A 406 -17.08 -36.75 12.21
N ARG A 407 -17.91 -37.72 11.80
CA ARG A 407 -19.19 -38.06 12.47
C ARG A 407 -19.10 -38.25 13.98
N GLY A 408 -18.06 -38.94 14.43
CA GLY A 408 -17.88 -39.23 15.86
C GLY A 408 -17.66 -37.97 16.70
N VAL A 409 -16.78 -37.08 16.22
CA VAL A 409 -16.50 -35.80 16.90
C VAL A 409 -17.71 -34.86 16.79
N TYR A 410 -18.32 -34.79 15.60
CA TYR A 410 -19.55 -34.04 15.36
C TYR A 410 -20.62 -34.37 16.41
N GLY A 411 -20.94 -35.65 16.62
CA GLY A 411 -21.94 -36.07 17.60
C GLY A 411 -21.58 -35.60 19.01
N ARG A 412 -20.32 -35.82 19.44
CA ARG A 412 -19.86 -35.40 20.77
C ARG A 412 -19.98 -33.90 21.00
N ILE A 413 -19.65 -33.07 20.00
CA ILE A 413 -19.80 -31.61 20.10
C ILE A 413 -21.28 -31.20 20.12
N MET A 414 -22.11 -31.81 19.27
CA MET A 414 -23.54 -31.52 19.21
C MET A 414 -24.29 -31.92 20.49
N ASP A 415 -23.82 -32.97 21.18
CA ASP A 415 -24.37 -33.49 22.43
C ASP A 415 -23.72 -32.90 23.69
N THR A 416 -22.73 -32.00 23.56
CA THR A 416 -22.11 -31.35 24.73
C THR A 416 -23.13 -30.48 25.44
N GLU A 417 -23.25 -30.57 26.77
CA GLU A 417 -24.17 -29.74 27.56
C GLU A 417 -23.66 -28.30 27.76
N PRO A 418 -24.50 -27.25 27.58
CA PRO A 418 -25.81 -27.30 26.92
C PRO A 418 -25.67 -27.61 25.41
N PRO A 419 -26.60 -28.38 24.79
CA PRO A 419 -26.47 -28.87 23.42
C PRO A 419 -26.15 -27.77 22.41
N THR A 420 -25.28 -28.06 21.44
CA THR A 420 -24.98 -27.09 20.38
C THR A 420 -26.21 -26.95 19.48
N PRO A 421 -26.80 -25.74 19.35
CA PRO A 421 -27.98 -25.55 18.52
C PRO A 421 -27.60 -25.69 17.04
N PRO A 422 -28.33 -26.51 16.25
CA PRO A 422 -28.16 -26.53 14.80
C PRO A 422 -28.42 -25.15 14.19
N ASP A 423 -27.45 -24.61 13.46
CA ASP A 423 -27.60 -23.33 12.76
C ASP A 423 -27.82 -23.51 11.25
N ARG A 424 -28.17 -22.41 10.57
CA ARG A 424 -28.44 -22.41 9.13
C ARG A 424 -27.22 -22.82 8.30
N LEU A 425 -26.04 -22.35 8.67
CA LEU A 425 -24.80 -22.56 7.91
C LEU A 425 -24.32 -24.01 8.00
N MET A 426 -24.51 -24.67 9.14
CA MET A 426 -24.28 -26.12 9.27
C MET A 426 -25.13 -26.92 8.28
N MET A 427 -26.40 -26.53 8.13
CA MET A 427 -27.33 -27.18 7.21
C MET A 427 -26.94 -26.91 5.75
N ASP A 428 -26.55 -25.68 5.43
CA ASP A 428 -26.13 -25.29 4.09
C ASP A 428 -24.83 -26.02 3.69
N ASP A 429 -23.83 -26.11 4.58
CA ASP A 429 -22.60 -26.87 4.35
C ASP A 429 -22.87 -28.36 4.16
N ALA A 430 -23.73 -28.97 4.99
CA ALA A 430 -24.06 -30.39 4.88
C ALA A 430 -24.76 -30.72 3.55
N ARG A 431 -25.62 -29.83 3.06
CA ARG A 431 -26.27 -29.94 1.75
C ARG A 431 -25.28 -29.77 0.61
N ALA A 432 -24.45 -28.74 0.67
CA ALA A 432 -23.44 -28.46 -0.35
C ALA A 432 -22.44 -29.62 -0.49
N ALA A 433 -22.05 -30.24 0.63
CA ALA A 433 -21.17 -31.41 0.65
C ALA A 433 -21.86 -32.74 0.30
N GLY A 434 -23.19 -32.74 0.06
CA GLY A 434 -23.96 -33.96 -0.25
C GLY A 434 -24.04 -34.97 0.89
N LYS A 435 -23.86 -34.54 2.14
CA LYS A 435 -23.75 -35.43 3.30
C LYS A 435 -25.11 -35.65 3.98
N THR A 436 -25.84 -36.66 3.52
CA THR A 436 -27.21 -36.97 3.99
C THR A 436 -27.32 -37.17 5.51
N TYR A 437 -26.34 -37.84 6.12
CA TYR A 437 -26.30 -38.09 7.56
C TYR A 437 -26.41 -36.79 8.39
N TYR A 438 -25.56 -35.79 8.11
CA TYR A 438 -25.58 -34.53 8.88
C TYR A 438 -26.88 -33.75 8.64
N CYS A 439 -27.40 -33.73 7.40
CA CYS A 439 -28.68 -33.11 7.09
C CYS A 439 -29.84 -33.70 7.92
N GLU A 440 -29.92 -35.02 8.02
CA GLU A 440 -30.96 -35.70 8.79
C GLU A 440 -30.79 -35.50 10.30
N ASP A 441 -29.56 -35.56 10.80
CA ASP A 441 -29.29 -35.37 12.23
C ASP A 441 -29.56 -33.93 12.68
N LEU A 442 -29.12 -32.94 11.91
CA LEU A 442 -29.40 -31.53 12.19
C LEU A 442 -30.91 -31.24 12.22
N LYS A 443 -31.70 -31.79 11.28
CA LYS A 443 -33.17 -31.66 11.28
C LYS A 443 -33.80 -32.26 12.54
N ARG A 444 -33.40 -33.48 12.89
CA ARG A 444 -33.89 -34.17 14.09
C ARG A 444 -33.60 -33.36 15.36
N ARG A 445 -32.41 -32.77 15.45
CA ARG A 445 -32.01 -31.92 16.58
C ARG A 445 -32.77 -30.58 16.60
N GLN A 446 -33.05 -29.99 15.44
CA GLN A 446 -33.89 -28.78 15.33
C GLN A 446 -35.29 -29.03 15.87
N GLU A 447 -35.92 -30.12 15.44
CA GLU A 447 -37.25 -30.53 15.92
C GLU A 447 -37.25 -30.77 17.43
N ARG A 448 -36.24 -31.50 17.93
CA ARG A 448 -36.07 -31.76 19.37
C ARG A 448 -35.93 -30.48 20.21
N LEU A 449 -35.27 -29.46 19.67
CA LEU A 449 -35.03 -28.17 20.33
C LEU A 449 -36.13 -27.14 20.06
N GLY A 450 -37.16 -27.48 19.27
CA GLY A 450 -38.26 -26.56 18.94
C GLY A 450 -37.85 -25.37 18.06
N LEU A 451 -36.79 -25.52 17.25
CA LEU A 451 -36.27 -24.46 16.39
C LEU A 451 -37.03 -24.45 15.04
N ALA A 452 -38.00 -23.54 14.88
CA ALA A 452 -38.85 -23.46 13.69
C ALA A 452 -38.12 -23.05 12.40
N ARG A 453 -37.07 -22.22 12.52
CA ARG A 453 -36.15 -21.86 11.44
C ARG A 453 -34.78 -21.60 12.07
N PRO A 454 -33.72 -22.33 11.69
CA PRO A 454 -32.40 -22.08 12.25
C PRO A 454 -31.92 -20.71 11.78
N ASP A 455 -31.56 -19.86 12.74
CA ASP A 455 -30.84 -18.61 12.45
C ASP A 455 -29.35 -18.90 12.30
N VAL A 456 -28.56 -17.90 11.92
CA VAL A 456 -27.10 -17.98 12.00
C VAL A 456 -26.65 -17.98 13.46
N CYS A 457 -25.58 -18.71 13.79
CA CYS A 457 -25.08 -18.77 15.16
C CYS A 457 -24.50 -17.41 15.60
N THR A 458 -24.52 -17.12 16.91
CA THR A 458 -23.95 -15.89 17.48
C THR A 458 -22.46 -15.72 17.12
N GLY A 459 -21.72 -16.82 17.00
CA GLY A 459 -20.32 -16.77 16.52
C GLY A 459 -20.20 -16.22 15.10
N TYR A 460 -21.12 -16.60 14.20
CA TYR A 460 -21.18 -16.03 12.85
C TYR A 460 -21.68 -14.58 12.86
N GLN A 461 -22.67 -14.24 13.69
CA GLN A 461 -23.15 -12.86 13.79
C GLN A 461 -22.06 -11.92 14.29
N ASN A 462 -21.35 -12.29 15.36
CA ASN A 462 -20.19 -11.55 15.87
C ASN A 462 -19.07 -11.44 14.82
N TRP A 463 -18.92 -12.48 13.99
CA TRP A 463 -17.98 -12.46 12.87
C TRP A 463 -18.43 -11.47 11.78
N MET A 464 -19.70 -11.48 11.38
CA MET A 464 -20.31 -10.55 10.43
C MET A 464 -20.28 -9.09 10.92
N ASP A 465 -20.55 -8.87 12.21
CA ASP A 465 -20.52 -7.55 12.83
C ASP A 465 -19.08 -7.00 12.87
N ALA A 466 -18.09 -7.86 13.14
CA ALA A 466 -16.68 -7.51 13.02
C ALA A 466 -16.24 -7.23 11.57
N LEU A 467 -16.94 -7.80 10.59
CA LEU A 467 -16.77 -7.46 9.17
C LEU A 467 -17.44 -6.13 8.79
N GLY A 468 -18.20 -5.50 9.69
CA GLY A 468 -18.80 -4.18 9.50
C GLY A 468 -19.49 -4.08 8.15
N ALA A 469 -20.70 -4.63 8.03
CA ALA A 469 -21.48 -4.67 6.79
C ALA A 469 -21.57 -3.29 6.11
N SER A 470 -20.60 -2.97 5.25
CA SER A 470 -20.68 -1.88 4.31
C SER A 470 -21.42 -2.42 3.09
N GLN A 471 -22.66 -1.98 2.90
CA GLN A 471 -23.49 -2.20 1.72
C GLN A 471 -22.94 -1.54 0.44
N ASN A 472 -21.63 -1.33 0.34
CA ASN A 472 -20.99 -0.81 -0.87
C ASN A 472 -20.29 -1.95 -1.59
N SER A 473 -21.11 -2.83 -2.16
CA SER A 473 -20.71 -3.67 -3.27
C SER A 473 -20.49 -2.77 -4.49
N GLU A 474 -19.24 -2.42 -4.78
CA GLU A 474 -18.92 -1.94 -6.13
C GLU A 474 -18.63 -3.13 -7.04
N PRO A 475 -19.34 -3.26 -8.18
CA PRO A 475 -19.20 -4.38 -9.08
C PRO A 475 -17.96 -4.20 -9.95
N LEU A 476 -17.06 -5.18 -10.00
CA LEU A 476 -16.05 -5.25 -11.07
C LEU A 476 -15.83 -6.69 -11.51
N LEU A 477 -16.73 -7.13 -12.40
CA LEU A 477 -16.30 -7.93 -13.55
C LEU A 477 -15.21 -7.14 -14.28
N THR A 478 -14.10 -7.77 -14.61
CA THR A 478 -13.52 -7.54 -15.92
C THR A 478 -13.80 -8.75 -16.77
N SER A 479 -14.64 -8.53 -17.79
CA SER A 479 -14.59 -9.29 -19.04
C SER A 479 -13.14 -9.47 -19.46
N GLU A 480 -12.79 -10.65 -19.98
CA GLU A 480 -11.54 -10.96 -20.66
C GLU A 480 -10.78 -9.70 -21.15
N THR A 481 -9.87 -9.18 -20.34
CA THR A 481 -8.98 -8.13 -20.81
C THR A 481 -7.96 -8.80 -21.73
N ASP A 482 -7.71 -8.18 -22.88
CA ASP A 482 -6.75 -8.70 -23.86
C ASP A 482 -5.30 -8.73 -23.33
N ARG A 483 -5.00 -8.10 -22.17
CA ARG A 483 -3.64 -7.94 -21.64
C ARG A 483 -3.53 -7.99 -20.12
N LEU A 484 -2.48 -8.65 -19.64
CA LEU A 484 -2.05 -8.64 -18.23
C LEU A 484 -1.44 -7.27 -17.89
N ARG A 485 -1.99 -6.58 -16.89
CA ARG A 485 -1.57 -5.23 -16.51
C ARG A 485 -0.77 -5.21 -15.21
N ASP A 486 0.16 -4.27 -15.10
CA ASP A 486 1.03 -4.02 -13.94
C ASP A 486 0.30 -3.34 -12.76
N THR A 487 -0.97 -3.70 -12.56
CA THR A 487 -1.87 -3.04 -11.63
C THR A 487 -2.69 -4.07 -10.86
N HIS A 488 -3.22 -3.62 -9.73
CA HIS A 488 -4.12 -4.39 -8.87
C HIS A 488 -5.41 -4.86 -9.58
N TRP A 489 -5.65 -4.45 -10.83
CA TRP A 489 -6.83 -4.82 -11.62
C TRP A 489 -6.93 -6.32 -11.92
N GLU A 490 -5.84 -7.07 -11.81
CA GLU A 490 -5.84 -8.53 -11.94
C GLU A 490 -6.12 -9.26 -10.62
N LEU A 491 -6.01 -8.55 -9.50
CA LEU A 491 -6.28 -9.02 -8.14
C LEU A 491 -7.55 -8.35 -7.63
N TYR A 492 -8.67 -8.62 -8.31
CA TYR A 492 -9.99 -8.17 -7.86
C TYR A 492 -10.69 -9.24 -7.03
N ASN A 493 -11.32 -8.76 -5.97
CA ASN A 493 -12.21 -9.50 -5.08
C ASN A 493 -13.47 -9.83 -5.90
N HIS A 494 -13.77 -11.10 -6.11
CA HIS A 494 -14.91 -11.52 -6.92
C HIS A 494 -16.20 -11.34 -6.09
N TYR A 495 -16.89 -10.20 -6.24
CA TYR A 495 -18.25 -10.04 -5.72
C TYR A 495 -19.25 -9.98 -6.86
N GLY A 496 -19.55 -11.15 -7.40
CA GLY A 496 -20.65 -11.36 -8.32
C GLY A 496 -21.65 -12.34 -7.72
N ASN A 497 -22.27 -12.00 -6.58
CA ASN A 497 -23.61 -12.44 -6.13
C ASN A 497 -23.89 -11.90 -4.71
N GLU A 498 -25.13 -11.45 -4.46
CA GLU A 498 -25.62 -10.87 -3.19
C GLU A 498 -25.53 -11.80 -1.95
N TYR A 499 -24.88 -12.98 -2.05
CA TYR A 499 -24.82 -13.98 -0.98
C TYR A 499 -23.45 -14.65 -0.77
N ASP A 500 -22.41 -14.33 -1.55
CA ASP A 500 -21.09 -14.95 -1.39
C ASP A 500 -20.15 -14.05 -0.57
N TYR A 501 -20.16 -14.26 0.74
CA TYR A 501 -19.18 -13.70 1.66
C TYR A 501 -17.89 -14.55 1.51
N GLY A 502 -16.79 -13.94 1.05
CA GLY A 502 -15.58 -14.66 0.61
C GLY A 502 -15.01 -15.69 1.60
N PHE A 503 -14.31 -16.69 1.07
CA PHE A 503 -13.87 -17.90 1.79
C PHE A 503 -12.99 -17.66 3.03
N TYR A 504 -12.23 -16.57 3.11
CA TYR A 504 -11.23 -16.34 4.15
C TYR A 504 -11.64 -15.23 5.12
N ASP A 505 -12.53 -15.55 6.06
CA ASP A 505 -13.12 -14.56 6.96
C ASP A 505 -13.81 -13.40 6.21
N GLY A 506 -14.49 -13.68 5.08
CA GLY A 506 -15.33 -12.71 4.37
C GLY A 506 -14.66 -12.04 3.17
N PHE A 507 -13.41 -12.41 2.87
CA PHE A 507 -12.65 -11.88 1.74
C PHE A 507 -12.33 -12.97 0.72
N ASP A 508 -12.37 -12.63 -0.57
CA ASP A 508 -11.88 -13.47 -1.66
C ASP A 508 -10.73 -12.78 -2.40
N VAL A 509 -9.59 -13.45 -2.49
CA VAL A 509 -8.45 -12.97 -3.29
C VAL A 509 -8.00 -14.14 -4.12
N SER A 510 -8.18 -14.03 -5.43
CA SER A 510 -7.79 -15.07 -6.36
C SER A 510 -6.59 -14.65 -7.19
N LEU A 511 -5.65 -15.59 -7.36
CA LEU A 511 -4.58 -15.50 -8.34
C LEU A 511 -4.93 -16.25 -9.64
N GLU A 512 -6.16 -16.71 -9.83
CA GLU A 512 -6.53 -17.59 -10.95
C GLU A 512 -6.11 -17.04 -12.31
N GLY A 513 -6.38 -15.76 -12.61
CA GLY A 513 -5.97 -15.14 -13.86
C GLY A 513 -4.45 -15.11 -14.05
N ILE A 514 -3.71 -14.83 -12.97
CA ILE A 514 -2.24 -14.83 -12.97
C ILE A 514 -1.69 -16.25 -13.11
N ASN A 515 -2.24 -17.21 -12.38
CA ASN A 515 -1.86 -18.62 -12.42
C ASN A 515 -2.15 -19.23 -13.80
N PHE A 516 -3.30 -18.89 -14.39
CA PHE A 516 -3.65 -19.28 -15.75
C PHE A 516 -2.64 -18.71 -16.75
N PHE A 517 -2.34 -17.41 -16.66
CA PHE A 517 -1.32 -16.78 -17.50
C PHE A 517 0.05 -17.47 -17.35
N LEU A 518 0.51 -17.73 -16.12
CA LEU A 518 1.80 -18.36 -15.85
C LEU A 518 1.88 -19.80 -16.36
N SER A 519 0.76 -20.53 -16.30
CA SER A 519 0.64 -21.92 -16.74
C SER A 519 0.35 -22.07 -18.23
N SER A 520 0.06 -20.96 -18.93
CA SER A 520 -0.26 -20.98 -20.35
C SER A 520 0.97 -21.17 -21.24
N PRO A 521 0.82 -21.70 -22.47
CA PRO A 521 1.91 -21.79 -23.44
C PRO A 521 2.53 -20.42 -23.75
N GLU A 522 3.81 -20.41 -24.13
CA GLU A 522 4.55 -19.17 -24.44
C GLU A 522 3.90 -18.31 -25.54
N GLU A 523 3.27 -18.95 -26.52
CA GLU A 523 2.51 -18.25 -27.57
C GLU A 523 1.34 -17.45 -27.00
N TYR A 524 0.61 -18.03 -26.03
CA TYR A 524 -0.49 -17.36 -25.34
C TYR A 524 0.01 -16.21 -24.49
N LYS A 525 1.08 -16.42 -23.72
CA LYS A 525 1.69 -15.35 -22.89
C LYS A 525 2.13 -14.18 -23.76
N ARG A 526 2.83 -14.43 -24.87
CA ARG A 526 3.25 -13.39 -25.82
C ARG A 526 2.06 -12.68 -26.45
N SER A 527 1.00 -13.42 -26.81
CA SER A 527 -0.24 -12.84 -27.32
C SER A 527 -0.88 -11.89 -26.30
N LYS A 528 -1.04 -12.34 -25.06
CA LYS A 528 -1.60 -11.55 -23.95
C LYS A 528 -0.74 -10.37 -23.57
N LEU A 529 0.58 -10.43 -23.69
CA LEU A 529 1.43 -9.26 -23.50
C LEU A 529 1.44 -8.33 -24.73
N GLY A 530 0.68 -8.64 -25.78
CA GLY A 530 0.59 -7.84 -27.00
C GLY A 530 1.80 -7.94 -27.93
N LEU A 531 2.67 -8.94 -27.73
CA LEU A 531 3.93 -9.14 -28.45
C LEU A 531 3.73 -9.81 -29.82
N ASN A 532 2.57 -10.40 -30.08
CA ASN A 532 2.26 -11.05 -31.38
C ASN A 532 1.75 -10.08 -32.45
N LYS A 533 1.61 -8.79 -32.17
CA LYS A 533 1.31 -7.77 -33.20
C LYS A 533 2.57 -7.44 -34.00
N VAL A 534 3.01 -8.38 -34.84
CA VAL A 534 3.92 -8.05 -35.94
C VAL A 534 3.16 -7.12 -36.89
N SER A 535 3.70 -5.93 -37.13
CA SER A 535 3.15 -4.99 -38.09
C SER A 535 2.96 -5.68 -39.44
N LYS A 536 1.73 -5.79 -39.92
CA LYS A 536 1.51 -5.84 -41.36
C LYS A 536 1.98 -4.48 -41.89
N ARG A 537 3.17 -4.47 -42.50
CA ARG A 537 3.65 -3.36 -43.34
C ARG A 537 2.77 -3.24 -44.57
#